data_AF-A0A4U3A8I6-F1
#
_entry.id   AF-A0A4U3A8I6-F1
#
_cell.length_a   1.000
_cell.length_b   1.000
_cell.length_c   1.000
_cell.angle_alpha   90.00
_cell.angle_beta   90.00
_cell.angle_gamma   90.00
#
_symmetry.space_group_name_H-M   'P 1'
#
loop_
_entity.id
_entity.type
_entity.pdbx_description
1 polymer ?
#
loop_
_entity_poly.entity_id
_entity_poly.type
_entity_poly.pdbx_seq_one_letter_code
_entity_poly.pdbx_strand_id
1 'polypeptide(L)'
;GELIRKGFQFKKLATSHAFHSSMMDSILDTYGKKLKEINFHDIKIPFISNLTGEWITEEQAKSADYWVNHLRHVVKFSEGVQHLLSGTENVFVEVGPGRTLSSFVRQHTQGKSICPIVNTVRHPKEKTCDDKYLL
;
A
#
# COMPACT_ATOMS: atom_id res chain seq x y z
N GLY A 1 15.53 20.14 -13.97
CA GLY A 1 15.19 19.96 -12.55
C GLY A 1 16.41 19.49 -11.77
N GLU A 2 16.47 19.74 -10.47
CA GLU A 2 17.62 19.39 -9.62
C GLU A 2 18.02 17.91 -9.69
N LEU A 3 17.04 16.99 -9.76
CA LEU A 3 17.27 15.55 -9.89
C LEU A 3 18.04 15.16 -11.16
N ILE A 4 17.75 15.80 -12.30
CA ILE A 4 18.47 15.58 -13.57
C ILE A 4 19.94 15.96 -13.39
N ARG A 5 20.20 17.12 -12.76
CA ARG A 5 21.57 17.61 -12.53
C ARG A 5 22.38 16.67 -11.63
N LYS A 6 21.71 15.99 -10.70
CA LYS A 6 22.30 14.98 -9.81
C LYS A 6 22.39 13.57 -10.43
N GLY A 7 21.95 13.38 -11.68
CA GLY A 7 22.00 12.08 -12.37
C GLY A 7 20.99 11.05 -11.87
N PHE A 8 20.00 11.44 -11.06
CA PHE A 8 18.97 10.51 -10.58
C PHE A 8 17.94 10.21 -11.66
N GLN A 9 17.51 8.94 -11.72
CA GLN A 9 16.36 8.54 -12.50
C GLN A 9 15.07 9.05 -11.84
N PHE A 10 14.13 9.54 -12.63
CA PHE A 10 12.82 9.97 -12.16
C PHE A 10 11.78 9.72 -13.25
N LYS A 11 10.53 9.61 -12.82
CA LYS A 11 9.38 9.48 -13.72
C LYS A 11 8.23 10.28 -13.17
N LYS A 12 7.64 11.15 -13.98
CA LYS A 12 6.40 11.83 -13.61
C LYS A 12 5.27 10.80 -13.58
N LEU A 13 4.55 10.73 -12.47
CA LEU A 13 3.38 9.87 -12.35
C LEU A 13 2.19 10.52 -13.06
N ALA A 14 1.44 9.72 -13.81
CA ALA A 14 0.21 10.14 -14.47
C ALA A 14 -0.96 9.98 -13.48
N THR A 15 -1.01 10.85 -12.49
CA THR A 15 -2.10 10.91 -11.49
C THR A 15 -2.88 12.21 -11.66
N SER A 16 -4.15 12.21 -11.25
CA SER A 16 -4.98 13.42 -11.28
C SER A 16 -4.56 14.43 -10.20
N HIS A 17 -4.04 13.93 -9.07
CA HIS A 17 -3.66 14.73 -7.91
C HIS A 17 -2.33 14.23 -7.31
N ALA A 18 -1.71 15.08 -6.49
CA ALA A 18 -0.60 14.71 -5.63
C ALA A 18 -1.13 14.16 -4.30
N PHE A 19 -1.50 12.88 -4.29
CA PHE A 19 -1.95 12.19 -3.07
C PHE A 19 -0.87 12.18 -1.99
N HIS A 20 -1.27 12.03 -0.72
CA HIS A 20 -0.36 12.03 0.44
C HIS A 20 0.50 13.30 0.55
N SER A 21 -0.01 14.43 0.05
CA SER A 21 0.64 15.75 0.09
C SER A 21 -0.31 16.81 0.61
N SER A 22 0.20 18.04 0.80
CA SER A 22 -0.63 19.20 1.19
C SER A 22 -1.76 19.50 0.22
N MET A 23 -1.72 18.96 -1.00
CA MET A 23 -2.84 19.04 -1.93
C MET A 23 -4.13 18.40 -1.37
N MET A 24 -4.03 17.51 -0.38
CA MET A 24 -5.19 16.88 0.27
C MET A 24 -5.81 17.74 1.38
N ASP A 25 -5.14 18.80 1.84
CA ASP A 25 -5.54 19.56 3.05
C ASP A 25 -6.97 20.13 2.94
N SER A 26 -7.39 20.54 1.74
CA SER A 26 -8.71 21.13 1.49
C SER A 26 -9.88 20.16 1.68
N ILE A 27 -9.64 18.85 1.64
CA ILE A 27 -10.70 17.83 1.76
C ILE A 27 -10.73 17.12 3.11
N LEU A 28 -9.73 17.33 3.98
CA LEU A 28 -9.57 16.54 5.21
C LEU A 28 -10.75 16.69 6.17
N ASP A 29 -11.28 17.91 6.34
CA ASP A 29 -12.44 18.16 7.22
C ASP A 29 -13.71 17.47 6.68
N THR A 30 -14.00 17.65 5.39
CA THR A 30 -15.16 17.01 4.73
C THR A 30 -15.05 15.48 4.78
N TYR A 31 -13.87 14.94 4.52
CA TYR A 31 -13.61 13.51 4.59
C TYR A 31 -13.78 12.97 6.02
N GLY A 32 -13.23 13.67 7.02
CA GLY A 32 -13.36 13.32 8.44
C GLY A 32 -14.81 13.33 8.91
N LYS A 33 -15.62 14.30 8.50
CA LYS A 33 -17.07 14.33 8.77
C LYS A 33 -17.78 13.09 8.22
N LYS A 34 -17.45 12.67 6.99
CA LYS A 34 -18.01 11.46 6.39
C LYS A 34 -17.57 10.18 7.10
N LEU A 35 -16.33 10.10 7.54
CA LEU A 35 -15.85 8.95 8.31
C LEU A 35 -16.58 8.81 9.65
N LYS A 36 -16.97 9.92 10.29
CA LYS A 36 -17.77 9.88 11.54
C LYS A 36 -19.19 9.36 11.36
N GLU A 37 -19.70 9.31 10.13
CA GLU A 37 -20.99 8.69 9.79
C GLU A 37 -20.89 7.16 9.65
N ILE A 38 -19.67 6.59 9.64
CA ILE A 38 -19.42 5.15 9.46
C ILE A 38 -19.34 4.45 10.82
N ASN A 39 -20.06 3.33 10.96
CA ASN A 39 -19.87 2.43 12.10
C ASN A 39 -18.69 1.49 11.86
N PHE A 40 -17.56 1.76 12.51
CA PHE A 40 -16.38 0.89 12.45
C PHE A 40 -16.56 -0.33 13.37
N HIS A 41 -16.29 -1.52 12.83
CA HIS A 41 -16.41 -2.79 13.56
C HIS A 41 -15.03 -3.30 13.99
N ASP A 42 -15.01 -4.28 14.90
CA ASP A 42 -13.78 -4.98 15.31
C ASP A 42 -13.05 -5.59 14.11
N ILE A 43 -11.72 -5.49 14.11
CA ILE A 43 -10.86 -6.10 13.10
C ILE A 43 -10.76 -7.61 13.35
N LYS A 44 -11.34 -8.40 12.44
CA LYS A 44 -11.25 -9.87 12.50
C LYS A 44 -9.93 -10.40 11.95
N ILE A 45 -9.31 -9.64 11.05
CA ILE A 45 -8.05 -9.97 10.41
C ILE A 45 -7.09 -8.81 10.67
N PRO A 46 -6.01 -9.02 11.45
CA PRO A 46 -5.01 -7.99 11.68
C PRO A 46 -4.36 -7.55 10.36
N PHE A 47 -4.00 -6.28 10.27
CA PHE A 47 -3.28 -5.73 9.13
C PHE A 47 -2.22 -4.72 9.56
N ILE A 48 -1.26 -4.48 8.67
CA ILE A 48 -0.20 -3.50 8.89
C ILE A 48 -0.71 -2.11 8.54
N SER A 49 -0.52 -1.17 9.45
CA SER A 49 -0.86 0.24 9.23
C SER A 49 0.12 0.89 8.27
N ASN A 50 -0.41 1.58 7.25
CA ASN A 50 0.40 2.40 6.35
C ASN A 50 0.96 3.67 7.01
N LEU A 51 0.51 4.06 8.20
CA LEU A 51 1.04 5.22 8.92
C LEU A 51 2.20 4.86 9.84
N THR A 52 2.14 3.68 10.46
CA THR A 52 3.14 3.25 11.43
C THR A 52 4.16 2.28 10.84
N GLY A 53 3.78 1.45 9.86
CA GLY A 53 4.58 0.32 9.39
C GLY A 53 4.46 -0.92 10.30
N GLU A 54 3.59 -0.88 11.30
CA GLU A 54 3.41 -1.90 12.35
C GLU A 54 1.98 -2.44 12.34
N TRP A 55 1.70 -3.48 13.14
CA TRP A 55 0.32 -3.94 13.36
C TRP A 55 -0.58 -2.80 13.84
N ILE A 56 -1.72 -2.63 13.18
CA ILE A 56 -2.72 -1.65 13.60
C ILE A 56 -3.41 -2.11 14.90
N THR A 57 -3.77 -1.15 15.75
CA THR A 57 -4.61 -1.38 16.93
C THR A 57 -6.10 -1.24 16.60
N GLU A 58 -6.97 -1.84 17.42
CA GLU A 58 -8.43 -1.69 17.32
C GLU A 58 -8.85 -0.21 17.39
N GLU A 59 -8.24 0.55 18.31
CA GLU A 59 -8.51 1.97 18.51
C GLU A 59 -8.14 2.78 17.27
N GLN A 60 -7.02 2.48 16.63
CA GLN A 60 -6.61 3.12 15.37
C GLN A 60 -7.55 2.75 14.22
N ALA A 61 -7.87 1.46 14.05
CA ALA A 61 -8.72 0.98 12.96
C ALA A 61 -10.13 1.63 12.99
N LYS A 62 -10.65 1.90 14.20
CA LYS A 62 -11.95 2.51 14.43
C LYS A 62 -11.94 4.03 14.55
N SER A 63 -10.79 4.66 14.36
CA SER A 63 -10.65 6.11 14.47
C SER A 63 -10.78 6.80 13.12
N ALA A 64 -11.74 7.72 13.00
CA ALA A 64 -11.84 8.60 11.83
C ALA A 64 -10.55 9.41 11.61
N ASP A 65 -9.89 9.83 12.68
CA ASP A 65 -8.65 10.62 12.60
C ASP A 65 -7.50 9.79 12.03
N TYR A 66 -7.45 8.49 12.29
CA TYR A 66 -6.47 7.60 11.65
C TYR A 66 -6.63 7.62 10.13
N TRP A 67 -7.85 7.50 9.62
CA TRP A 67 -8.13 7.47 8.18
C TRP A 67 -7.91 8.83 7.51
N VAL A 68 -8.23 9.94 8.18
CA VAL A 68 -7.87 11.30 7.72
C VAL A 68 -6.35 11.44 7.63
N ASN A 69 -5.62 10.99 8.64
CA ASN A 69 -4.17 11.04 8.63
C ASN A 69 -3.58 10.16 7.52
N HIS A 70 -4.14 8.98 7.27
CA HIS A 70 -3.69 8.07 6.22
C HIS A 70 -3.84 8.70 4.82
N LEU A 71 -4.94 9.42 4.57
CA LEU A 71 -5.15 10.15 3.31
C LEU A 71 -4.05 11.21 3.07
N ARG A 72 -3.56 11.85 4.14
CA ARG A 72 -2.64 12.98 4.07
C ARG A 72 -1.16 12.60 4.13
N HIS A 73 -0.80 11.57 4.88
CA HIS A 73 0.59 11.27 5.20
C HIS A 73 1.15 10.13 4.36
N VAL A 74 2.49 9.99 4.41
CA VAL A 74 3.23 8.98 3.65
C VAL A 74 2.75 7.57 3.95
N VAL A 75 2.74 6.73 2.91
CA VAL A 75 2.49 5.29 3.04
C VAL A 75 3.81 4.58 3.35
N LYS A 76 3.94 4.08 4.57
CA LYS A 76 5.09 3.31 5.09
C LYS A 76 5.07 1.84 4.65
N PHE A 77 4.98 1.61 3.34
CA PHE A 77 4.88 0.27 2.77
C PHE A 77 6.16 -0.56 3.00
N SER A 78 7.33 0.08 2.88
CA SER A 78 8.62 -0.60 3.04
C SER A 78 8.79 -1.12 4.47
N GLU A 79 8.49 -0.27 5.46
CA GLU A 79 8.52 -0.62 6.87
C GLU A 79 7.55 -1.76 7.16
N GLY A 80 6.32 -1.70 6.62
CA GLY A 80 5.34 -2.76 6.79
C GLY A 80 5.77 -4.11 6.21
N VAL A 81 6.40 -4.11 5.03
CA VAL A 81 6.96 -5.34 4.45
C VAL A 81 8.14 -5.87 5.28
N GLN A 82 9.02 -4.99 5.77
CA GLN A 82 10.13 -5.40 6.64
C GLN A 82 9.63 -6.03 7.93
N HIS A 83 8.59 -5.45 8.54
CA HIS A 83 7.94 -5.98 9.72
C HIS A 83 7.41 -7.39 9.50
N LEU A 84 6.65 -7.61 8.42
CA LEU A 84 6.14 -8.94 8.06
C LEU A 84 7.29 -9.95 7.83
N LEU A 85 8.33 -9.54 7.12
CA LEU A 85 9.51 -10.38 6.84
C LEU A 85 10.41 -10.64 8.06
N SER A 86 10.17 -9.99 9.21
CA SER A 86 10.89 -10.28 10.45
C SER A 86 10.40 -11.57 11.14
N GLY A 87 9.16 -11.99 10.85
CA GLY A 87 8.62 -13.28 11.28
C GLY A 87 9.11 -14.47 10.43
N THR A 88 8.69 -15.67 10.79
CA THR A 88 9.00 -16.91 10.05
C THR A 88 7.97 -17.17 8.94
N GLU A 89 8.46 -17.45 7.73
CA GLU A 89 7.75 -17.92 6.53
C GLU A 89 6.44 -17.20 6.17
N ASN A 90 6.53 -16.25 5.22
CA ASN A 90 5.37 -15.57 4.66
C ASN A 90 5.10 -16.01 3.22
N VAL A 91 3.82 -16.14 2.87
CA VAL A 91 3.34 -16.15 1.49
C VAL A 91 2.61 -14.83 1.23
N PHE A 92 3.02 -14.11 0.19
CA PHE A 92 2.34 -12.87 -0.21
C PHE A 92 1.42 -13.12 -1.40
N VAL A 93 0.23 -12.54 -1.32
CA VAL A 93 -0.74 -12.55 -2.42
C VAL A 93 -1.10 -11.10 -2.74
N GLU A 94 -0.73 -10.61 -3.93
CA GLU A 94 -1.16 -9.30 -4.43
C GLU A 94 -2.55 -9.43 -5.03
N VAL A 95 -3.52 -8.82 -4.34
CA VAL A 95 -4.91 -8.79 -4.77
C VAL A 95 -5.17 -7.52 -5.58
N GLY A 96 -5.40 -7.69 -6.88
CA GLY A 96 -5.64 -6.59 -7.80
C GLY A 96 -4.79 -6.68 -9.06
N PRO A 97 -5.00 -5.76 -10.02
CA PRO A 97 -4.41 -5.87 -11.34
C PRO A 97 -2.92 -5.54 -11.35
N GLY A 98 -2.12 -6.44 -11.92
CA GLY A 98 -0.70 -6.26 -12.15
C GLY A 98 0.17 -6.86 -11.06
N ARG A 99 1.37 -6.29 -10.91
CA ARG A 99 2.46 -6.87 -10.08
C ARG A 99 3.27 -5.83 -9.32
N THR A 100 2.67 -4.67 -9.06
CA THR A 100 3.42 -3.52 -8.54
C THR A 100 3.89 -3.79 -7.13
N LEU A 101 2.98 -4.22 -6.25
CA LEU A 101 3.29 -4.50 -4.86
C LEU A 101 4.20 -5.72 -4.75
N SER A 102 3.95 -6.77 -5.53
CA SER A 102 4.82 -7.93 -5.66
C SER A 102 6.26 -7.53 -6.01
N SER A 103 6.43 -6.59 -6.95
CA SER A 103 7.78 -6.10 -7.31
C SER A 103 8.47 -5.37 -6.15
N PHE A 104 7.72 -4.62 -5.34
CA PHE A 104 8.25 -3.92 -4.17
C PHE A 104 8.60 -4.89 -3.05
N VAL A 105 7.76 -5.90 -2.80
CA VAL A 105 8.04 -6.97 -1.83
C VAL A 105 9.32 -7.70 -2.20
N ARG A 106 9.52 -8.06 -3.48
CA ARG A 106 10.75 -8.74 -3.96
C ARG A 106 12.04 -7.96 -3.69
N GLN A 107 11.97 -6.63 -3.58
CA GLN A 107 13.14 -5.82 -3.24
C GLN A 107 13.60 -6.03 -1.79
N HIS A 108 12.70 -6.48 -0.90
CA HIS A 108 12.96 -6.73 0.52
C HIS A 108 13.35 -8.19 0.82
N THR A 109 13.13 -9.11 -0.12
CA THR A 109 13.40 -10.55 0.07
C THR A 109 14.78 -10.98 -0.42
N GLN A 110 15.61 -10.06 -0.95
CA GLN A 110 16.95 -10.38 -1.45
C GLN A 110 17.81 -10.96 -0.31
N GLY A 111 18.10 -12.27 -0.37
CA GLY A 111 18.92 -12.98 0.62
C GLY A 111 18.17 -13.81 1.67
N LYS A 112 16.82 -13.84 1.67
CA LYS A 112 16.01 -14.70 2.55
C LYS A 112 15.52 -15.97 1.82
N SER A 113 15.15 -17.01 2.59
CA SER A 113 14.53 -18.25 2.09
C SER A 113 13.29 -17.99 1.23
N ILE A 114 12.87 -19.01 0.47
CA ILE A 114 11.76 -18.94 -0.49
C ILE A 114 10.55 -18.24 0.13
N CYS A 115 10.21 -17.07 -0.39
CA CYS A 115 9.01 -16.31 -0.05
C CYS A 115 8.10 -16.29 -1.28
N PRO A 116 7.09 -17.17 -1.36
CA PRO A 116 6.20 -17.21 -2.50
C PRO A 116 5.40 -15.91 -2.61
N ILE A 117 5.31 -15.38 -3.83
CA ILE A 117 4.55 -14.18 -4.15
C ILE A 117 3.66 -14.48 -5.35
N VAL A 118 2.35 -14.40 -5.15
CA VAL A 118 1.32 -14.74 -6.14
C VAL A 118 0.49 -13.50 -6.47
N ASN A 119 0.10 -13.35 -7.74
CA ASN A 119 -0.71 -12.23 -8.23
C ASN A 119 -2.10 -12.76 -8.66
N THR A 120 -3.19 -12.14 -8.22
CA THR A 120 -4.54 -12.65 -8.50
C THR A 120 -5.15 -12.15 -9.81
N VAL A 121 -4.71 -10.99 -10.30
CA VAL A 121 -5.23 -10.39 -11.54
C VAL A 121 -4.08 -9.86 -12.38
N ARG A 122 -4.13 -10.12 -13.68
CA ARG A 122 -3.12 -9.65 -14.63
C ARG A 122 -3.11 -8.15 -14.79
N HIS A 123 -2.03 -7.62 -15.35
CA HIS A 123 -1.98 -6.20 -15.64
C HIS A 123 -2.95 -5.87 -16.81
N PRO A 124 -3.70 -4.74 -16.78
CA PRO A 124 -4.72 -4.46 -17.82
C PRO A 124 -4.15 -4.28 -19.23
N LYS A 125 -2.84 -4.04 -19.34
CA LYS A 125 -2.12 -3.93 -20.62
C LYS A 125 -1.57 -5.27 -21.15
N GLU A 126 -1.61 -6.32 -20.35
CA GLU A 126 -1.26 -7.66 -20.84
C GLU A 126 -2.38 -8.16 -21.76
N LYS A 127 -2.04 -9.03 -22.72
CA LYS A 127 -3.00 -9.52 -23.73
C LYS A 127 -3.39 -10.99 -23.54
N THR A 128 -2.77 -11.67 -22.57
CA THR A 128 -3.03 -13.07 -22.25
C THR A 128 -4.45 -13.24 -21.69
N CYS A 129 -5.13 -14.33 -22.06
CA CYS A 129 -6.42 -14.71 -21.50
C CYS A 129 -6.31 -14.98 -19.99
N ASP A 130 -7.33 -14.63 -19.20
CA ASP A 130 -7.33 -14.83 -17.74
C ASP A 130 -7.16 -16.30 -17.36
N ASP A 131 -7.79 -17.21 -18.11
CA ASP A 131 -7.65 -18.66 -17.90
C ASP A 131 -6.20 -19.15 -18.01
N LYS A 132 -5.39 -18.50 -18.85
CA LYS A 132 -3.96 -18.82 -19.04
C LYS A 132 -3.04 -18.04 -18.10
N TYR A 133 -3.58 -17.08 -17.36
CA TYR A 133 -2.81 -16.29 -16.40
C TYR A 133 -2.82 -16.93 -15.01
N LEU A 134 -3.93 -17.60 -14.67
CA LEU A 134 -4.12 -18.29 -13.40
C LEU A 134 -3.66 -19.75 -13.41
N LEU A 135 -3.46 -20.34 -14.60
CA LEU A 135 -2.96 -21.70 -14.84
C LEU A 135 -1.54 -21.66 -15.41
#